data_AF-A0A7W9HAF1-F1
#
_entry.id   AF-A0A7W9HAF1-F1
#
_cell.length_a   1.000
_cell.length_b   1.000
_cell.length_c   1.000
_cell.angle_alpha   90.00
_cell.angle_beta   90.00
_cell.angle_gamma   90.00
#
_symmetry.space_group_name_H-M   'P 1'
#
loop_
_entity.id
_entity.type
_entity.pdbx_description
1 polymer ?
#
loop_
_entity_poly.entity_id
_entity_poly.type
_entity_poly.pdbx_seq_one_letter_code
_entity_poly.pdbx_strand_id
1 'polypeptide(L)' 'MEPERVVEVGVDVARDACDRWRHPARPGLSPAVVPRLTSPPH' A
#
# COMPACT_ATOMS: atom_id res chain seq x y z
N MET A 1 -25.43 0.23 -5.00
CA MET A 1 -24.16 -0.47 -5.26
C MET A 1 -23.34 -0.33 -4.00
N GLU A 2 -23.26 -1.38 -3.20
CA GLU A 2 -22.46 -1.40 -1.97
C GLU A 2 -21.10 -2.02 -2.33
N PRO A 3 -19.96 -1.45 -1.91
CA PRO A 3 -18.65 -2.01 -2.21
C PRO A 3 -18.47 -3.34 -1.47
N GLU A 4 -18.23 -4.41 -2.23
CA GLU A 4 -18.21 -5.78 -1.69
C GLU A 4 -17.03 -6.03 -0.74
N ARG A 5 -15.91 -5.28 -0.85
CA ARG A 5 -14.70 -5.48 -0.04
C ARG A 5 -13.87 -4.20 0.08
N VAL A 6 -13.46 -3.87 1.31
CA VAL A 6 -12.45 -2.84 1.62
C VAL A 6 -11.22 -3.56 2.17
N VAL A 7 -10.03 -3.20 1.67
CA VAL A 7 -8.76 -3.74 2.16
C VAL A 7 -7.90 -2.57 2.62
N GLU A 8 -7.36 -2.67 3.82
CA GLU A 8 -6.39 -1.70 4.34
C GLU A 8 -5.02 -1.95 3.71
N VAL A 9 -4.46 -0.92 3.07
CA VAL A 9 -3.12 -0.97 2.46
C VAL A 9 -2.28 0.16 3.03
N GLY A 10 -1.18 -0.19 3.70
CA GLY A 10 -0.17 0.77 4.13
C GLY A 10 0.74 1.17 2.97
N VAL A 11 0.84 2.46 2.68
CA VAL A 11 1.75 3.02 1.66
C VAL A 11 2.79 3.89 2.36
N ASP A 12 4.07 3.64 2.10
CA ASP A 12 5.14 4.53 2.56
C ASP A 12 5.12 5.82 1.74
N VAL A 13 5.11 6.96 2.43
CA VAL A 13 5.10 8.29 1.81
C VAL A 13 6.28 9.08 2.37
N ALA A 14 7.29 9.31 1.54
CA ALA A 14 8.41 10.16 1.91
C ALA A 14 7.97 11.62 2.04
N ARG A 15 8.52 12.34 3.01
CA ARG A 15 8.42 13.81 3.07
C ARG A 15 9.59 14.45 2.32
N ASP A 16 9.36 15.59 1.68
CA ASP A 16 10.44 16.42 1.14
C ASP A 16 11.15 17.20 2.27
N ALA A 17 12.26 17.86 1.93
CA ALA A 17 13.02 18.66 2.90
C ALA A 17 12.24 19.86 3.47
N CYS A 18 11.09 20.19 2.87
CA CYS A 18 10.16 21.23 3.33
C CYS A 18 8.96 20.61 4.08
N ASP A 19 9.05 19.35 4.50
CA ASP A 19 8.01 18.60 5.21
C ASP A 19 6.72 18.36 4.40
N ARG A 20 6.77 18.56 3.08
CA ARG A 20 5.65 18.26 2.18
C ARG A 20 5.61 16.78 1.88
N TRP A 21 4.42 16.21 1.83
CA TRP A 21 4.23 14.85 1.34
C TRP A 21 4.68 14.74 -0.12
N ARG A 22 5.70 13.91 -0.38
CA ARG A 22 6.06 13.49 -1.74
C ARG A 22 5.29 12.22 -2.04
N HIS A 23 4.40 12.29 -3.01
CA HIS A 23 3.83 11.07 -3.56
C HIS A 23 4.94 10.36 -4.33
N PRO A 24 5.38 9.15 -3.94
CA PRO A 24 6.33 8.40 -4.75
C PRO A 24 5.69 8.17 -6.12
N ALA A 25 6.45 8.33 -7.20
CA ALA A 25 5.97 7.92 -8.52
C ALA A 25 5.52 6.47 -8.40
N ARG A 26 4.23 6.19 -8.71
CA ARG A 26 3.63 4.87 -8.48
C ARG A 26 4.59 3.81 -9.05
N PRO A 27 5.19 2.93 -8.23
CA PRO A 27 5.91 1.81 -8.78
C PRO A 27 4.93 1.06 -9.65
N GLY A 28 5.34 0.69 -10.87
CA GLY A 28 4.51 -0.11 -11.76
C GLY A 28 4.09 -1.37 -10.99
N LEU A 29 2.85 -1.39 -10.52
CA LEU A 29 2.32 -2.51 -9.77
C LEU A 29 2.18 -3.66 -10.77
N SER A 30 3.20 -4.49 -10.88
CA SER A 30 3.03 -5.82 -11.45
C SER A 30 2.11 -6.57 -10.47
N PRO A 31 0.95 -7.09 -10.91
CA PRO A 31 -0.03 -7.76 -10.03
C PRO A 31 0.54 -8.95 -9.22
N ALA A 32 1.78 -9.36 -9.51
CA ALA A 32 2.43 -10.51 -8.92
C ALA A 32 2.91 -10.32 -7.47
N VAL A 33 3.01 -9.10 -6.93
CA VAL A 33 3.35 -8.90 -5.51
C VAL A 33 2.07 -8.80 -4.70
N VAL A 34 1.45 -9.95 -4.47
CA VAL A 34 0.46 -10.11 -3.40
C VAL A 34 1.27 -10.23 -2.09
N PRO A 35 1.16 -9.29 -1.14
CA PRO A 35 1.77 -9.48 0.17
C PRO A 35 1.16 -10.74 0.80
N ARG A 36 1.98 -11.78 0.96
CA ARG A 36 1.56 -13.03 1.59
C ARG A 36 1.28 -12.73 3.06
N LEU A 37 -0.01 -12.64 3.42
CA LEU A 37 -0.41 -12.67 4.82
C LEU A 37 0.04 -14.01 5.40
N THR A 38 1.08 -14.00 6.22
CA THR A 38 1.42 -15.14 7.05
C THR A 38 0.40 -15.20 8.19
N SER A 39 -0.50 -16.17 8.17
CA SER A 39 -1.37 -16.45 9.32
C SER A 39 -0.52 -16.79 10.55
N PRO A 40 -0.90 -16.33 11.75
CA PRO A 40 -0.21 -16.70 12.97
C PRO A 40 -0.40 -18.21 13.27
N PRO A 41 0.59 -18.86 13.91
CA PRO A 41 0.52 -20.28 14.23
C PRO A 41 -0.56 -20.57 15.29
N HIS A 42 -1.19 -21.74 15.14
CA HIS A 42 -2.35 -22.24 15.86
C HIS A 42 -2.04 -22.68 17.31
#